data_AF-A0A1I7VTQ5-F1
#
_entry.id   AF-A0A1I7VTQ5-F1
#
_cell.length_a   1.000
_cell.length_b   1.000
_cell.length_c   1.000
_cell.angle_alpha   90.00
_cell.angle_beta   90.00
_cell.angle_gamma   90.00
#
_symmetry.space_group_name_H-M   'P 1'
#
loop_
_entity.id
_entity.type
_entity.pdbx_description
1 polymer ?
#
loop_
_entity_poly.entity_id
_entity_poly.type
_entity_poly.pdbx_seq_one_letter_code
_entity_poly.pdbx_strand_id
1 'polypeptide(L)'
;MIGILETECIYQFKRMDGIELARVYPKIALNGRTLILKYETMQLDMQMRAVIMGASLMLVLHKVYPDIRNALIASTVRTGSIEAKII
;
A
#
# COMPACT_ATOMS: atom_id res chain seq x y z
N MET A 1 -25.11 6.52 5.73
CA MET A 1 -24.26 5.33 5.97
C MET A 1 -23.11 5.39 4.99
N ILE A 2 -21.93 5.87 5.40
CA ILE A 2 -20.75 5.93 4.52
C ILE A 2 -20.10 4.54 4.53
N GLY A 3 -19.94 3.98 3.33
CA GLY A 3 -19.76 2.56 3.06
C GLY A 3 -18.63 1.89 3.85
N ILE A 4 -19.03 0.97 4.73
CA ILE A 4 -18.21 -0.18 5.06
C ILE A 4 -18.54 -1.19 3.97
N LEU A 5 -17.88 -1.05 2.82
CA LEU A 5 -17.76 -2.17 1.90
C LEU A 5 -17.01 -3.24 2.71
N GLU A 6 -17.63 -4.41 2.90
CA GLU A 6 -17.02 -5.63 3.43
C GLU A 6 -15.81 -5.97 2.57
N THR A 7 -14.69 -5.31 2.83
CA THR A 7 -13.47 -5.50 2.06
C THR A 7 -12.74 -6.61 2.77
N GLU A 8 -12.78 -7.79 2.17
CA GLU A 8 -12.07 -8.96 2.65
C GLU A 8 -10.57 -8.61 2.80
N CYS A 9 -9.95 -9.15 3.85
CA CYS A 9 -8.51 -8.99 4.06
C CYS A 9 -7.78 -9.60 2.86
N ILE A 10 -7.07 -8.77 2.08
CA ILE A 10 -6.41 -9.26 0.86
C ILE A 10 -5.00 -9.76 1.17
N TYR A 11 -4.34 -9.21 2.20
CA TYR A 11 -3.00 -9.63 2.60
C TYR A 11 -2.83 -9.70 4.12
N GLN A 12 -2.14 -10.74 4.57
CA GLN A 12 -1.72 -10.94 5.95
C GLN A 12 -0.20 -10.97 6.01
N PHE A 13 0.38 -10.18 6.90
CA PHE A 13 1.80 -10.25 7.25
C PHE A 13 1.94 -11.15 8.47
N LYS A 14 2.72 -12.21 8.35
CA LYS A 14 3.04 -13.14 9.43
C LYS A 14 4.54 -13.28 9.58
N ARG A 15 4.98 -13.44 10.82
CA ARG A 15 6.33 -13.94 11.11
C ARG A 15 6.40 -15.43 10.77
N MET A 16 7.63 -15.94 10.63
CA MET A 16 7.87 -17.37 10.34
C MET A 16 7.32 -18.31 11.41
N ASP A 17 7.14 -17.82 12.65
CA ASP A 17 6.50 -18.54 13.75
C ASP A 17 4.96 -18.55 13.68
N GLY A 18 4.37 -17.95 12.65
CA GLY A 18 2.93 -17.90 12.42
C GLY A 18 2.22 -16.72 13.11
N ILE A 19 2.93 -15.90 13.90
CA ILE A 19 2.33 -14.73 14.56
C ILE A 19 1.97 -13.68 13.53
N GLU A 20 0.72 -13.25 13.53
CA GLU A 20 0.22 -12.20 12.65
C GLU A 20 0.68 -10.81 13.10
N LEU A 21 1.28 -10.06 12.18
CA LEU A 21 1.79 -8.72 12.39
C LEU A 21 0.80 -7.66 11.94
N ALA A 22 0.24 -7.84 10.75
CA ALA A 22 -0.67 -6.86 10.15
C ALA A 22 -1.61 -7.48 9.13
N ARG A 23 -2.75 -6.81 8.93
CA ARG A 23 -3.74 -7.10 7.91
C ARG A 23 -3.92 -5.89 6.99
N VAL A 24 -4.10 -6.17 5.70
CA VAL A 24 -4.29 -5.14 4.67
C VAL A 24 -5.71 -5.18 4.13
N TYR A 25 -6.36 -4.02 4.19
CA TYR A 25 -7.72 -3.81 3.70
C TYR A 25 -7.72 -2.64 2.71
N PRO A 26 -7.67 -2.91 1.40
CA PRO A 26 -7.81 -1.84 0.41
C PRO A 26 -9.29 -1.46 0.32
N LYS A 27 -9.65 -0.25 0.78
CA LYS A 27 -11.03 0.26 0.64
C LYS A 27 -11.16 1.10 -0.62
N ILE A 28 -12.06 0.69 -1.50
CA ILE A 28 -12.55 1.57 -2.57
C ILE A 28 -13.61 2.46 -1.94
N ALA A 29 -13.22 3.64 -1.45
CA ALA A 29 -14.19 4.66 -1.10
C ALA A 29 -14.61 5.39 -2.39
N LEU A 30 -15.89 5.75 -2.48
CA LEU A 30 -16.52 6.45 -3.63
C LEU A 30 -15.77 7.72 -4.10
N ASN A 31 -14.88 8.28 -3.26
CA ASN A 31 -14.10 9.49 -3.55
C ASN A 31 -12.58 9.35 -3.37
N GLY A 32 -12.04 8.14 -3.15
CA GLY A 32 -10.62 8.00 -2.86
C GLY A 32 -10.14 6.56 -2.72
N ARG A 33 -9.01 6.28 -3.37
CA ARG A 33 -8.27 5.02 -3.33
C ARG A 33 -7.54 4.91 -1.98
N THR A 34 -8.26 4.57 -0.91
CA THR A 34 -7.71 4.50 0.46
C THR A 34 -7.22 3.10 0.79
N LEU A 35 -5.94 2.99 1.18
CA LEU A 35 -5.37 1.77 1.74
C LEU A 35 -5.45 1.82 3.27
N ILE A 36 -6.07 0.81 3.90
CA ILE A 36 -6.10 0.67 5.35
C ILE A 36 -5.18 -0.47 5.78
N LEU A 37 -4.30 -0.17 6.73
CA LEU A 37 -3.39 -1.12 7.35
C LEU A 37 -3.77 -1.25 8.82
N LYS A 38 -4.13 -2.46 9.24
CA LYS A 38 -4.40 -2.78 10.64
C LYS A 38 -3.23 -3.58 11.19
N TYR A 39 -2.51 -3.00 12.14
CA TYR A 39 -1.48 -3.72 12.88
C TYR A 39 -2.13 -4.45 14.05
N GLU A 40 -1.85 -5.74 14.19
CA GLU A 40 -2.42 -6.55 15.28
C GLU A 40 -1.50 -6.56 16.52
N THR A 41 -0.20 -6.30 16.35
CA THR A 41 0.73 -6.21 17.48
C THR A 41 1.07 -4.76 17.83
N MET A 42 0.87 -4.40 19.10
CA MET A 42 1.14 -3.06 19.61
C MET A 42 2.64 -2.73 19.63
N GLN A 43 3.50 -3.76 19.59
CA GLN A 43 4.97 -3.68 19.69
C GLN A 43 5.72 -3.84 18.36
N LEU A 44 5.06 -3.62 17.23
CA LEU A 44 5.78 -3.54 15.95
C LEU A 44 6.72 -2.34 15.95
N ASP A 45 8.01 -2.60 15.76
CA ASP A 45 9.03 -1.56 15.64
C ASP A 45 8.75 -0.65 14.43
N MET A 46 9.32 0.56 14.46
CA MET A 46 9.08 1.56 13.42
C MET A 46 9.59 1.13 12.04
N GLN A 47 10.66 0.34 11.97
CA GLN A 47 11.20 -0.15 10.71
C GLN A 47 10.27 -1.20 10.09
N MET A 48 9.79 -2.15 10.89
CA MET A 48 8.86 -3.19 10.45
C MET A 48 7.53 -2.59 10.01
N ARG A 49 7.05 -1.54 10.69
CA ARG A 49 5.90 -0.76 10.21
C ARG A 49 6.16 -0.16 8.82
N ALA A 50 7.33 0.46 8.61
CA ALA A 50 7.70 1.02 7.31
C ALA A 50 7.79 -0.05 6.21
N VAL A 51 8.37 -1.21 6.53
CA VAL A 51 8.45 -2.36 5.62
C VAL A 51 7.06 -2.86 5.25
N ILE A 52 6.17 -3.07 6.23
CA ILE A 52 4.79 -3.51 6.00
C ILE A 52 4.03 -2.49 5.15
N MET A 53 4.17 -1.18 5.43
CA MET A 53 3.56 -0.14 4.61
C MET A 53 4.05 -0.17 3.17
N GLY A 54 5.37 -0.20 2.96
CA GLY A 54 5.98 -0.23 1.63
C GLY A 54 5.56 -1.48 0.84
N ALA A 55 5.63 -2.65 1.46
CA ALA A 55 5.21 -3.91 0.85
C ALA A 55 3.72 -3.89 0.49
N SER A 56 2.86 -3.41 1.40
CA SER A 56 1.42 -3.33 1.15
C SER A 56 1.09 -2.39 -0.01
N LEU A 57 1.76 -1.24 -0.07
CA LEU A 57 1.59 -0.29 -1.17
C LEU A 57 2.01 -0.94 -2.50
N MET A 58 3.16 -1.61 -2.55
CA MET A 58 3.64 -2.28 -3.76
C MET A 58 2.72 -3.41 -4.22
N LEU A 59 2.23 -4.23 -3.29
CA LEU A 59 1.28 -5.31 -3.58
C LEU A 59 -0.01 -4.75 -4.18
N VAL A 60 -0.56 -3.70 -3.57
CA VAL A 60 -1.82 -3.08 -4.02
C VAL A 60 -1.64 -2.38 -5.38
N LEU A 61 -0.54 -1.65 -5.59
CA LEU A 61 -0.23 -1.04 -6.87
C LEU A 61 -0.01 -2.06 -7.99
N HIS A 62 0.63 -3.19 -7.69
CA HIS A 62 0.92 -4.20 -8.70
C HIS A 62 -0.27 -5.12 -9.01
N LYS A 63 -1.07 -5.48 -8.01
CA LYS A 63 -2.09 -6.53 -8.14
C LYS A 63 -3.51 -5.98 -8.21
N VAL A 64 -3.79 -4.87 -7.54
CA VAL A 64 -5.16 -4.36 -7.39
C VAL A 64 -5.40 -3.13 -8.28
N TYR A 65 -4.42 -2.23 -8.41
CA TYR A 65 -4.55 -1.00 -9.20
C TYR A 65 -3.34 -0.73 -10.12
N PRO A 66 -3.13 -1.56 -11.16
CA PRO A 66 -2.02 -1.39 -12.09
C PRO A 66 -2.03 -0.02 -12.80
N ASP A 67 -3.20 0.59 -12.98
CA ASP A 67 -3.32 1.91 -13.60
C ASP A 67 -2.68 3.02 -12.76
N ILE A 68 -2.80 2.95 -11.42
CA ILE A 68 -2.12 3.89 -10.52
C ILE A 68 -0.62 3.70 -10.64
N ARG A 69 -0.14 2.44 -10.64
CA ARG A 69 1.28 2.12 -10.79
C ARG A 69 1.83 2.71 -12.09
N ASN A 70 1.13 2.54 -13.19
CA ASN A 70 1.56 3.05 -14.49
C ASN A 70 1.57 4.58 -14.51
N ALA A 71 0.57 5.24 -13.90
CA ALA A 71 0.55 6.69 -13.75
C ALA A 71 1.73 7.20 -12.89
N LEU A 72 2.06 6.50 -11.79
CA LEU A 72 3.20 6.82 -10.94
C LEU A 72 4.52 6.65 -11.71
N ILE A 73 4.72 5.55 -12.42
CA ILE A 73 5.92 5.34 -13.26
C ILE A 73 6.07 6.45 -14.30
N ALA A 74 4.98 6.79 -15.00
CA ALA A 74 4.97 7.85 -15.99
C ALA A 74 5.22 9.24 -15.38
N SER A 75 4.89 9.45 -14.10
CA SER A 75 5.24 10.68 -13.38
C SER A 75 6.72 10.73 -13.03
N THR A 76 7.31 9.62 -12.56
CA THR A 76 8.75 9.54 -12.23
C THR A 76 9.63 9.77 -13.45
N VAL A 77 9.27 9.18 -14.61
CA VAL A 77 9.98 9.40 -15.88
C VAL A 77 9.93 10.87 -16.30
N ARG A 78 8.79 11.54 -16.10
CA ARG A 78 8.68 12.98 -16.37
C ARG A 78 9.56 13.81 -15.44
N THR A 79 9.63 13.50 -14.15
CA THR A 79 10.52 14.19 -13.21
C THR A 79 11.99 14.03 -13.60
N GLY A 80 12.44 12.82 -13.93
CA GLY A 80 13.83 12.58 -14.37
C GLY A 80 14.18 13.27 -15.69
N SER A 81 13.22 13.40 -16.61
CA SER A 81 13.41 14.18 -17.84
C SER A 81 13.49 15.69 -17.62
N ILE A 82 12.89 16.21 -16.55
CA ILE A 82 12.97 17.63 -16.18
C ILE A 82 14.34 17.91 -15.54
N GLU A 83 14.79 17.04 -14.63
CA GLU A 83 16.12 17.17 -14.00
C GLU A 83 17.25 17.07 -15.04
N ALA A 84 17.15 16.15 -16.01
CA ALA A 84 18.13 16.01 -17.09
C ALA A 84 18.14 17.19 -18.09
N LYS A 85 17.13 18.07 -18.07
CA LYS A 85 17.05 19.27 -18.92
C LYS A 85 17.60 20.53 -18.25
N ILE A 86 17.90 20.46 -16.95
CA ILE A 86 18.38 21.60 -16.13
C ILE A 86 19.92 21.55 -15.97
N ILE A 87 20.58 20.55 -16.57
CA ILE A 87 22.05 20.40 -16.61
C ILE A 87 22.55 20.72 -18.02
#